data_AF-A0AAF6BM31-F1
#
_entry.id   AF-A0AAF6BM31-F1
#
_cell.length_a   1.000
_cell.length_b   1.000
_cell.length_c   1.000
_cell.angle_alpha   90.00
_cell.angle_beta   90.00
_cell.angle_gamma   90.00
#
_symmetry.space_group_name_H-M   'P 1'
#
loop_
_entity.id
_entity.type
_entity.pdbx_description
1 polymer ?
#
loop_
_entity_poly.entity_id
_entity_poly.type
_entity_poly.pdbx_seq_one_letter_code
_entity_poly.pdbx_strand_id
1 'polypeptide(L)'
;MAASTFTKEQSQLVIESWQMVKKDSATHSVTFFAKIFEIAPGAKALFSFLKDSDIPFDKNPKLKAHALTVFRLTGDSACMLGEKGAIDALHPKLKELGKKHVGYGVIAAHFDVVKAALLSTIESLLPEDWPAEKKVATCGAWSQAYDELAGVMINEMQAIRDAEKAPAAEEAPEAPAAESKALP
;
A
#
# COMPACT_ATOMS: atom_id res chain seq x y z
N MET A 1 23.11 -3.22 6.69
CA MET A 1 22.02 -2.30 6.30
C MET A 1 21.63 -1.54 7.55
N ALA A 2 21.83 -0.22 7.59
CA ALA A 2 21.31 0.58 8.68
C ALA A 2 19.79 0.42 8.67
N ALA A 3 19.20 -0.02 9.78
CA ALA A 3 17.75 0.05 9.93
C ALA A 3 17.39 1.53 9.80
N SER A 4 16.68 1.89 8.72
CA SER A 4 16.05 3.20 8.59
C SER A 4 15.07 3.33 9.74
N THR A 5 15.56 3.84 10.86
CA THR A 5 14.71 4.06 12.03
C THR A 5 13.99 5.35 11.75
N PHE A 6 12.70 5.26 11.44
CA PHE A 6 11.84 6.42 11.35
C PHE A 6 11.95 7.23 12.65
N THR A 7 12.46 8.46 12.57
CA THR A 7 12.81 9.23 13.77
C THR A 7 11.60 9.89 14.40
N LYS A 8 11.73 10.33 15.67
CA LYS A 8 10.67 11.09 16.35
C LYS A 8 10.36 12.40 15.62
N GLU A 9 11.38 13.06 15.08
CA GLU A 9 11.25 14.30 14.32
C GLU A 9 10.48 14.06 13.02
N GLN A 10 10.81 12.99 12.28
CA GLN A 10 10.08 12.58 11.08
C GLN A 10 8.62 12.25 11.40
N SER A 11 8.39 11.54 12.50
CA SER A 11 7.05 11.24 12.99
C SER A 11 6.26 12.50 13.32
N GLN A 12 6.88 13.48 13.97
CA GLN A 12 6.22 14.72 14.31
C GLN A 12 5.82 15.50 13.05
N LEU A 13 6.67 15.53 12.03
CA LEU A 13 6.36 16.18 10.75
C LEU A 13 5.19 15.50 10.04
N VAL A 14 5.16 14.17 10.02
CA VAL A 14 4.04 13.39 9.44
C VAL A 14 2.76 13.64 10.24
N ILE A 15 2.80 13.57 11.56
CA ILE A 15 1.64 13.81 12.43
C ILE A 15 1.10 15.22 12.21
N GLU A 16 1.95 16.24 12.30
CA GLU A 16 1.55 17.64 12.18
C GLU A 16 0.91 17.92 10.82
N SER A 17 1.58 17.55 9.73
CA SER A 17 1.05 17.70 8.37
C SER A 17 -0.23 16.90 8.16
N TRP A 18 -0.31 15.67 8.68
CA TRP A 18 -1.51 14.83 8.58
C TRP A 18 -2.72 15.44 9.29
N GLN A 19 -2.55 16.07 10.46
CA GLN A 19 -3.67 16.74 11.16
C GLN A 19 -4.32 17.83 10.31
N MET A 20 -3.56 18.50 9.45
CA MET A 20 -4.09 19.49 8.51
C MET A 20 -4.74 18.81 7.31
N VAL A 21 -3.99 17.92 6.66
CA VAL A 21 -4.42 17.23 5.43
C VAL A 21 -5.70 16.41 5.66
N LYS A 22 -5.86 15.75 6.80
CA LYS A 22 -6.99 14.84 7.03
C LYS A 22 -8.35 15.54 7.20
N LYS A 23 -8.38 16.86 7.44
CA LYS A 23 -9.62 17.63 7.69
C LYS A 23 -10.62 17.51 6.54
N ASP A 24 -10.12 17.50 5.30
CA ASP A 24 -10.93 17.27 4.10
C ASP A 24 -10.47 16.02 3.33
N SER A 25 -10.34 14.90 4.07
CA SER A 25 -9.92 13.62 3.48
C SER A 25 -10.81 13.19 2.30
N ALA A 26 -12.08 13.58 2.28
CA ALA A 26 -13.00 13.25 1.20
C ALA A 26 -12.57 13.89 -0.12
N THR A 27 -12.28 15.19 -0.13
CA THR A 27 -11.79 15.88 -1.32
C THR A 27 -10.36 15.46 -1.65
N HIS A 28 -9.46 15.45 -0.66
CA HIS A 28 -8.04 15.18 -0.87
C HIS A 28 -7.78 13.77 -1.40
N SER A 29 -8.58 12.78 -0.99
CA SER A 29 -8.48 11.42 -1.50
C SER A 29 -8.82 11.32 -2.99
N VAL A 30 -9.76 12.12 -3.49
CA VAL A 30 -10.09 12.19 -4.92
C VAL A 30 -8.95 12.85 -5.69
N THR A 31 -8.39 13.95 -5.17
CA THR A 31 -7.21 14.62 -5.75
C THR A 31 -6.02 13.66 -5.85
N PHE A 32 -5.79 12.87 -4.80
CA PHE A 32 -4.75 11.84 -4.77
C PHE A 32 -4.93 10.79 -5.88
N PHE A 33 -6.15 10.26 -6.06
CA PHE A 33 -6.42 9.30 -7.12
C PHE A 33 -6.38 9.93 -8.53
N ALA A 34 -6.77 11.19 -8.66
CA ALA A 34 -6.61 11.93 -9.91
C ALA A 34 -5.12 11.97 -10.33
N LYS A 35 -4.21 12.26 -9.40
CA LYS A 35 -2.76 12.24 -9.65
C LYS A 35 -2.24 10.84 -10.01
N ILE A 36 -2.73 9.79 -9.35
CA ILE A 36 -2.36 8.40 -9.74
C ILE A 36 -2.72 8.15 -11.21
N PHE A 37 -3.91 8.54 -11.63
CA PHE A 37 -4.39 8.33 -12.99
C PHE A 37 -3.79 9.29 -14.02
N GLU A 38 -3.27 10.44 -13.59
CA GLU A 38 -2.47 11.33 -14.43
C GLU A 38 -1.10 10.72 -14.70
N ILE A 39 -0.42 10.21 -13.66
CA ILE A 39 0.89 9.57 -13.78
C ILE A 39 0.80 8.25 -14.54
N ALA A 40 -0.21 7.43 -14.23
CA ALA A 40 -0.41 6.12 -14.84
C ALA A 40 -1.89 5.90 -15.21
N PRO A 41 -2.34 6.36 -16.38
CA PRO A 41 -3.73 6.20 -16.83
C PRO A 41 -4.20 4.74 -16.86
N GLY A 42 -3.29 3.81 -17.18
CA GLY A 42 -3.55 2.37 -17.20
C GLY A 42 -3.95 1.77 -15.84
N ALA A 43 -3.62 2.42 -14.72
CA ALA A 43 -3.99 1.97 -13.39
C ALA A 43 -5.52 1.91 -13.18
N LYS A 44 -6.31 2.68 -13.96
CA LYS A 44 -7.77 2.60 -13.96
C LYS A 44 -8.28 1.18 -14.22
N ALA A 45 -7.56 0.39 -15.02
CA ALA A 45 -7.92 -0.98 -15.36
C ALA A 45 -7.85 -1.96 -14.17
N LEU A 46 -7.18 -1.58 -13.06
CA LEU A 46 -7.16 -2.38 -11.83
C LEU A 46 -8.49 -2.25 -11.05
N PHE A 47 -9.26 -1.19 -11.31
CA PHE A 47 -10.55 -0.96 -10.66
C PHE A 47 -11.66 -1.50 -11.55
N SER A 48 -12.09 -2.75 -11.29
CA SER A 48 -13.12 -3.41 -12.09
C SER A 48 -14.41 -2.60 -12.23
N PHE A 49 -14.78 -1.84 -11.19
CA PHE A 49 -15.96 -0.97 -11.19
C PHE A 49 -15.82 0.31 -12.03
N LEU A 50 -14.64 0.58 -12.61
CA LEU A 50 -14.42 1.68 -13.55
C LEU A 50 -14.44 1.24 -15.01
N LYS A 51 -14.24 -0.05 -15.32
CA LYS A 51 -14.06 -0.54 -16.71
C LYS A 51 -15.26 -0.27 -17.61
N ASP A 52 -16.46 -0.49 -17.09
CA ASP A 52 -17.72 -0.36 -17.83
C ASP A 52 -18.60 0.77 -17.29
N SER A 53 -17.98 1.78 -16.66
CA SER A 53 -18.71 2.88 -16.03
C SER A 53 -18.71 4.13 -16.90
N ASP A 54 -19.88 4.62 -17.26
CA ASP A 54 -20.06 5.93 -17.90
C ASP A 54 -19.88 7.10 -16.91
N ILE A 55 -19.74 6.80 -15.62
CA ILE A 55 -19.57 7.80 -14.56
C ILE A 55 -18.11 8.23 -14.53
N PRO A 56 -17.80 9.54 -14.65
CA PRO A 56 -16.45 10.05 -14.43
C PRO A 56 -15.86 9.56 -13.10
N PHE A 57 -14.58 9.18 -13.10
CA PHE A 57 -13.97 8.51 -11.96
C PHE A 57 -14.11 9.31 -10.65
N ASP A 58 -13.98 10.63 -10.71
CA ASP A 58 -14.09 11.59 -9.60
C ASP A 58 -15.52 11.69 -9.02
N LYS A 59 -16.52 11.22 -9.77
CA LYS A 59 -17.92 11.14 -9.35
C LYS A 59 -18.36 9.73 -9.01
N ASN A 60 -17.54 8.71 -9.28
CA ASN A 60 -17.89 7.32 -9.03
C ASN A 60 -17.87 7.01 -7.52
N PRO A 61 -19.02 6.63 -6.89
CA PRO A 61 -19.10 6.46 -5.45
C PRO A 61 -18.21 5.32 -4.91
N LYS A 62 -18.00 4.27 -5.72
CA LYS A 62 -17.11 3.15 -5.34
C LYS A 62 -15.66 3.60 -5.31
N LEU A 63 -15.24 4.43 -6.26
CA LEU A 63 -13.89 5.00 -6.24
C LEU A 63 -13.71 5.93 -5.05
N LYS A 64 -14.66 6.86 -4.81
CA LYS A 64 -14.56 7.82 -3.70
C LYS A 64 -14.44 7.12 -2.35
N ALA A 65 -15.24 6.06 -2.13
CA ALA A 65 -15.14 5.25 -0.92
C ALA A 65 -13.77 4.57 -0.78
N HIS A 66 -13.30 3.92 -1.85
CA HIS A 66 -11.99 3.26 -1.84
C HIS A 66 -10.85 4.26 -1.64
N ALA A 67 -10.87 5.39 -2.35
CA ALA A 67 -9.87 6.44 -2.25
C ALA A 67 -9.78 6.99 -0.83
N LEU A 68 -10.92 7.27 -0.20
CA LEU A 68 -10.97 7.73 1.18
C LEU A 68 -10.35 6.71 2.14
N THR A 69 -10.68 5.42 1.98
CA THR A 69 -10.11 4.35 2.80
C THR A 69 -8.59 4.28 2.64
N VAL A 70 -8.07 4.26 1.41
CA VAL A 70 -6.63 4.16 1.14
C VAL A 70 -5.90 5.39 1.69
N PHE A 71 -6.43 6.59 1.43
CA PHE A 71 -5.81 7.84 1.88
C PHE A 71 -5.73 7.91 3.40
N ARG A 72 -6.83 7.62 4.11
CA ARG A 72 -6.85 7.62 5.58
C ARG A 72 -5.97 6.54 6.17
N LEU A 73 -6.07 5.31 5.66
CA LEU A 73 -5.27 4.20 6.18
C LEU A 73 -3.78 4.49 6.02
N THR A 74 -3.36 5.04 4.89
CA THR A 74 -1.96 5.39 4.65
C THR A 74 -1.49 6.47 5.62
N GLY A 75 -2.25 7.56 5.77
CA GLY A 75 -1.88 8.66 6.66
C GLY A 75 -1.91 8.28 8.15
N ASP A 76 -2.93 7.55 8.57
CA ASP A 76 -3.04 7.07 9.96
C ASP A 76 -1.92 6.06 10.27
N SER A 77 -1.60 5.15 9.35
CA SER A 77 -0.48 4.20 9.52
C SER A 77 0.87 4.91 9.53
N ALA A 78 1.06 5.93 8.70
CA ALA A 78 2.28 6.74 8.68
C ALA A 78 2.51 7.48 10.01
N CYS A 79 1.44 7.98 10.64
CA CYS A 79 1.51 8.58 11.98
C CYS A 79 1.94 7.57 13.06
N MET A 80 1.57 6.30 12.89
CA MET A 80 1.90 5.24 13.84
C MET A 80 3.37 4.80 13.77
N LEU A 81 4.09 4.99 12.65
CA LEU A 81 5.44 4.44 12.46
C LEU A 81 6.48 4.93 13.50
N GLY A 82 6.36 6.17 13.98
CA GLY A 82 7.30 6.73 14.96
C GLY A 82 7.12 6.24 16.39
N GLU A 83 6.09 5.42 16.63
CA GLU A 83 5.81 4.82 17.93
C GLU A 83 6.43 3.42 18.01
N LYS A 84 7.19 3.16 19.07
CA LYS A 84 7.86 1.87 19.26
C LYS A 84 6.83 0.73 19.30
N GLY A 85 6.98 -0.27 18.42
CA GLY A 85 6.11 -1.45 18.32
C GLY A 85 4.84 -1.24 17.49
N ALA A 86 4.58 -0.04 16.99
CA ALA A 86 3.39 0.23 16.19
C ALA A 86 3.49 -0.32 14.76
N ILE A 87 4.68 -0.31 14.15
CA ILE A 87 4.95 -1.03 12.89
C ILE A 87 4.62 -2.51 13.01
N ASP A 88 5.09 -3.16 14.09
CA ASP A 88 4.85 -4.58 14.33
C ASP A 88 3.35 -4.87 14.52
N ALA A 89 2.61 -3.94 15.15
CA ALA A 89 1.17 -4.03 15.27
C ALA A 89 0.44 -3.85 13.92
N LEU A 90 1.01 -3.07 12.99
CA LEU A 90 0.47 -2.89 11.64
C LEU A 90 0.81 -4.06 10.71
N HIS A 91 1.90 -4.79 10.94
CA HIS A 91 2.38 -5.88 10.09
C HIS A 91 1.28 -6.90 9.71
N PRO A 92 0.48 -7.47 10.62
CA PRO A 92 -0.55 -8.44 10.25
C PRO A 92 -1.55 -7.88 9.25
N LYS A 93 -1.99 -6.63 9.46
CA LYS A 93 -2.94 -5.93 8.59
C LYS A 93 -2.32 -5.57 7.25
N LEU A 94 -1.08 -5.09 7.22
CA LEU A 94 -0.35 -4.80 5.99
C LEU A 94 -0.13 -6.06 5.15
N LYS A 95 0.20 -7.20 5.79
CA LYS A 95 0.30 -8.49 5.09
C LYS A 95 -1.04 -8.93 4.49
N GLU A 96 -2.14 -8.81 5.24
CA GLU A 96 -3.48 -9.10 4.71
C GLU A 96 -3.82 -8.22 3.50
N LEU A 97 -3.43 -6.94 3.55
CA LEU A 97 -3.59 -6.05 2.41
C LEU A 97 -2.70 -6.50 1.24
N GLY A 98 -1.44 -6.85 1.47
CA GLY A 98 -0.54 -7.41 0.46
C GLY A 98 -1.17 -8.60 -0.27
N LYS A 99 -1.74 -9.55 0.47
CA LYS A 99 -2.50 -10.70 -0.08
C LYS A 99 -3.60 -10.27 -1.04
N LYS A 100 -4.44 -9.31 -0.62
CA LYS A 100 -5.51 -8.77 -1.48
C LYS A 100 -4.95 -8.11 -2.74
N HIS A 101 -3.83 -7.40 -2.63
CA HIS A 101 -3.20 -6.71 -3.76
C HIS A 101 -2.62 -7.67 -4.80
N VAL A 102 -2.19 -8.88 -4.41
CA VAL A 102 -1.86 -9.95 -5.37
C VAL A 102 -3.08 -10.29 -6.23
N GLY A 103 -4.23 -10.55 -5.60
CA GLY A 103 -5.48 -10.89 -6.30
C GLY A 103 -6.01 -9.79 -7.23
N TYR A 104 -5.64 -8.53 -6.98
CA TYR A 104 -5.98 -7.41 -7.86
C TYR A 104 -4.99 -7.20 -9.01
N GLY A 105 -3.93 -8.01 -9.10
CA GLY A 105 -2.89 -7.87 -10.13
C GLY A 105 -1.95 -6.67 -9.91
N VAL A 106 -1.86 -6.16 -8.68
CA VAL A 106 -0.96 -5.02 -8.37
C VAL A 106 0.49 -5.49 -8.36
N ILE A 107 1.41 -4.75 -8.97
CA ILE A 107 2.86 -5.06 -8.95
C ILE A 107 3.63 -3.99 -8.17
N ALA A 108 4.89 -4.27 -7.84
CA ALA A 108 5.75 -3.34 -7.08
C ALA A 108 5.80 -1.95 -7.73
N ALA A 109 5.92 -1.87 -9.06
CA ALA A 109 5.97 -0.59 -9.79
C ALA A 109 4.71 0.29 -9.61
N HIS A 110 3.56 -0.28 -9.22
CA HIS A 110 2.38 0.53 -8.91
C HIS A 110 2.55 1.32 -7.60
N PHE A 111 3.33 0.82 -6.64
CA PHE A 111 3.60 1.53 -5.39
C PHE A 111 4.44 2.79 -5.62
N ASP A 112 5.36 2.79 -6.59
CA ASP A 112 6.13 3.98 -6.96
C ASP A 112 5.23 5.11 -7.49
N VAL A 113 4.23 4.75 -8.32
CA VAL A 113 3.21 5.70 -8.81
C VAL A 113 2.40 6.26 -7.65
N VAL A 114 1.95 5.39 -6.75
CA VAL A 114 1.17 5.79 -5.57
C VAL A 114 1.98 6.68 -4.65
N LYS A 115 3.28 6.39 -4.45
CA LYS A 115 4.20 7.24 -3.69
C LYS A 115 4.31 8.64 -4.29
N ALA A 116 4.58 8.73 -5.60
CA ALA A 116 4.70 10.00 -6.29
C ALA A 116 3.40 10.83 -6.19
N ALA A 117 2.25 10.20 -6.38
CA ALA A 117 0.95 10.84 -6.22
C ALA A 117 0.69 11.31 -4.77
N LEU A 118 1.04 10.48 -3.77
CA LEU A 118 0.86 10.81 -2.37
C LEU A 118 1.71 12.03 -1.99
N LEU A 119 3.01 12.01 -2.31
CA LEU A 119 3.92 13.10 -1.99
C LEU A 119 3.48 14.40 -2.66
N SER A 120 3.11 14.35 -3.94
CA SER A 120 2.59 15.53 -4.65
C SER A 120 1.29 16.05 -4.03
N THR A 121 0.39 15.17 -3.58
CA THR A 121 -0.83 15.59 -2.87
C THR A 121 -0.50 16.25 -1.54
N ILE A 122 0.29 15.61 -0.68
CA ILE A 122 0.67 16.18 0.63
C ILE A 122 1.32 17.54 0.41
N GLU A 123 2.28 17.63 -0.51
CA GLU A 123 2.98 18.86 -0.82
C GLU A 123 2.04 20.00 -1.21
N SER A 124 1.06 19.72 -2.07
CA SER A 124 0.08 20.71 -2.55
C SER A 124 -0.93 21.17 -1.49
N LEU A 125 -1.04 20.42 -0.39
CA LEU A 125 -1.99 20.68 0.70
C LEU A 125 -1.33 21.30 1.93
N LEU A 126 0.00 21.45 1.92
CA LEU A 126 0.69 22.21 2.94
C LEU A 126 0.38 23.72 2.75
N PRO A 127 0.22 24.47 3.86
CA PRO A 127 -0.03 25.92 3.79
C PRO A 127 1.05 26.68 3.02
N GLU A 128 0.70 27.81 2.41
CA GLU A 128 1.65 28.67 1.69
C GLU A 128 2.75 29.24 2.61
N ASP A 129 2.44 29.46 3.89
CA ASP A 129 3.38 29.92 4.92
C ASP A 129 4.21 28.79 5.53
N TRP A 130 4.06 27.54 5.05
CA TRP A 130 4.88 26.42 5.49
C TRP A 130 6.34 26.61 5.05
N PRO A 131 7.31 26.72 5.98
CA PRO A 131 8.68 27.05 5.63
C PRO A 131 9.28 26.05 4.63
N ALA A 132 10.01 26.54 3.63
CA ALA A 132 10.53 25.70 2.53
C ALA A 132 11.38 24.51 3.03
N GLU A 133 12.26 24.74 4.01
CA GLU A 133 13.07 23.67 4.60
C GLU A 133 12.19 22.64 5.33
N LYS A 134 11.19 23.10 6.09
CA LYS A 134 10.23 22.23 6.77
C LYS A 134 9.39 21.44 5.76
N LYS A 135 9.03 22.05 4.62
CA LYS A 135 8.30 21.41 3.52
C LYS A 135 9.08 20.23 2.95
N VAL A 136 10.37 20.43 2.67
CA VAL A 136 11.27 19.38 2.17
C VAL A 136 11.41 18.26 3.19
N ALA A 137 11.62 18.59 4.47
CA ALA A 137 11.70 17.61 5.55
C ALA A 137 10.40 16.81 5.70
N THR A 138 9.24 17.46 5.62
CA THR A 138 7.92 16.80 5.64
C THR A 138 7.78 15.82 4.47
N CYS A 139 8.11 16.23 3.24
CA CYS A 139 8.02 15.34 2.08
C CYS A 139 8.98 14.14 2.22
N GLY A 140 10.20 14.36 2.73
CA GLY A 140 11.14 13.28 3.03
C GLY A 140 10.62 12.30 4.09
N ALA A 141 10.01 12.81 5.16
CA ALA A 141 9.41 11.98 6.20
C ALA A 141 8.23 11.14 5.66
N TRP A 142 7.34 11.74 4.86
CA TRP A 142 6.26 11.00 4.20
C TRP A 142 6.76 9.93 3.23
N SER A 143 7.84 10.24 2.49
CA SER A 143 8.47 9.30 1.56
C SER A 143 8.97 8.06 2.30
N GLN A 144 9.73 8.26 3.38
CA GLN A 144 10.25 7.15 4.17
C GLN A 144 9.12 6.36 4.85
N ALA A 145 8.12 7.05 5.41
CA ALA A 145 6.97 6.40 6.02
C ALA A 145 6.23 5.50 5.02
N TYR A 146 6.01 6.00 3.81
CA TYR A 146 5.39 5.23 2.74
C TYR A 146 6.23 4.00 2.37
N ASP A 147 7.55 4.16 2.22
CA ASP A 147 8.45 3.05 1.85
C ASP A 147 8.41 1.92 2.88
N GLU A 148 8.37 2.24 4.18
CA GLU A 148 8.26 1.24 5.24
C GLU A 148 6.94 0.46 5.17
N LEU A 149 5.81 1.17 5.00
CA LEU A 149 4.49 0.55 4.87
C LEU A 149 4.38 -0.30 3.59
N ALA A 150 4.79 0.26 2.46
CA ALA A 150 4.76 -0.39 1.16
C ALA A 150 5.68 -1.60 1.12
N GLY A 151 6.86 -1.53 1.75
CA GLY A 151 7.83 -2.63 1.82
C GLY A 151 7.23 -3.89 2.45
N VAL A 152 6.45 -3.77 3.52
CA VAL A 152 5.76 -4.91 4.13
C VAL A 152 4.78 -5.58 3.16
N MET A 153 3.99 -4.76 2.45
CA MET A 153 3.03 -5.26 1.47
C MET A 153 3.70 -5.91 0.27
N ILE A 154 4.73 -5.26 -0.28
CA ILE A 154 5.50 -5.74 -1.44
C ILE A 154 6.18 -7.08 -1.10
N ASN A 155 6.80 -7.19 0.07
CA ASN A 155 7.45 -8.43 0.50
C ASN A 155 6.45 -9.58 0.63
N GLU A 156 5.28 -9.32 1.22
CA GLU A 156 4.22 -10.33 1.31
C GLU A 156 3.69 -10.74 -0.07
N MET A 157 3.48 -9.77 -0.96
CA MET A 157 3.05 -10.02 -2.34
C MET A 157 4.05 -10.87 -3.11
N GLN A 158 5.35 -10.60 -2.91
CA GLN A 158 6.43 -11.37 -3.54
C GLN A 158 6.48 -12.79 -2.99
N ALA A 159 6.40 -12.96 -1.67
CA ALA A 159 6.40 -14.28 -1.03
C ALA A 159 5.25 -15.18 -1.53
N ILE A 160 4.05 -14.63 -1.69
CA ILE A 160 2.89 -15.36 -2.23
C ILE A 160 3.14 -15.79 -3.68
N ARG A 161 3.63 -14.88 -4.52
CA ARG A 161 3.92 -15.18 -5.93
C ARG A 161 5.01 -16.21 -6.10
N ASP A 162 6.02 -16.20 -5.23
CA ASP A 162 7.10 -17.20 -5.25
C ASP A 162 6.58 -18.56 -4.81
N ALA A 163 5.69 -18.62 -3.81
CA ALA A 163 5.02 -19.85 -3.40
C ALA A 163 4.10 -20.42 -4.50
N GLU A 164 3.41 -19.57 -5.27
CA GLU A 164 2.58 -19.98 -6.42
C GLU A 164 3.40 -20.50 -7.61
N LYS A 165 4.65 -20.03 -7.76
CA LYS A 165 5.56 -20.46 -8.83
C LYS A 165 6.41 -21.67 -8.47
N ALA A 166 6.57 -21.97 -7.18
CA ALA A 166 7.29 -23.15 -6.74
C ALA A 166 6.56 -24.41 -7.27
N PRO A 167 7.25 -25.30 -8.01
CA PRO A 167 6.62 -26.55 -8.43
C PRO A 167 6.17 -27.29 -7.17
N ALA A 168 4.95 -27.84 -7.19
CA ALA A 168 4.46 -28.72 -6.15
C ALA A 168 5.50 -29.83 -5.93
N ALA A 169 6.29 -29.72 -4.87
CA ALA A 169 7.27 -30.72 -4.51
C ALA A 169 6.52 -31.94 -3.98
N GLU A 170 6.38 -32.94 -4.86
CA GLU A 170 6.51 -34.36 -4.56
C GLU A 170 5.55 -34.92 -3.48
N GLU A 171 4.29 -35.17 -3.84
CA GLU A 171 3.61 -36.35 -3.31
C GLU A 171 4.27 -37.58 -3.97
N ALA A 172 5.11 -38.27 -3.19
CA ALA A 172 5.80 -39.49 -3.60
C ALA A 172 4.81 -40.56 -4.09
N PRO A 173 5.17 -41.42 -5.05
CA PRO A 173 4.31 -42.51 -5.47
C PRO A 173 4.13 -43.49 -4.30
N GLU A 174 2.87 -43.70 -3.90
CA GLU A 174 2.44 -44.74 -2.99
C GLU A 174 2.97 -46.10 -3.50
N ALA A 175 3.83 -46.74 -2.71
CA ALA A 175 4.40 -48.04 -3.06
C ALA A 175 3.29 -49.08 -3.20
N PRO A 176 3.35 -49.99 -4.20
CA PRO A 176 2.31 -50.99 -4.38
C PRO A 176 2.33 -51.97 -3.20
N ALA A 177 1.16 -52.16 -2.60
CA ALA A 177 0.91 -53.18 -1.60
C ALA A 177 1.25 -54.57 -2.16
N ALA A 178 2.15 -55.28 -1.49
CA ALA A 178 2.50 -56.65 -1.81
C ALA A 178 1.30 -57.58 -1.52
N GLU A 179 0.78 -58.23 -2.56
CA GLU A 179 -0.08 -59.41 -2.42
C GLU A 179 0.70 -60.53 -1.74
N SER A 180 0.27 -60.91 -0.53
CA SER A 180 0.66 -62.18 0.08
C SER A 180 -0.41 -63.22 -0.19
N LYS A 181 -0.12 -64.09 -1.17
CA LYS A 181 -0.86 -65.32 -1.43
C LYS A 181 -0.23 -66.44 -0.63
N ALA A 182 -0.95 -66.99 0.34
CA ALA A 182 -0.74 -68.36 0.82
C ALA A 182 -2.02 -68.93 1.46
N LEU A 183 -2.73 -69.76 0.68
CA LEU A 183 -3.59 -70.84 1.16
C LEU A 183 -2.71 -71.95 1.78
N PRO A 184 -3.30 -72.82 2.61
CA PRO A 184 -3.87 -74.06 2.05
C PRO A 184 -5.40 -74.13 2.08
#